data_AF-A0A453TCM0-F1
#
_entry.id   AF-A0A453TCM0-F1
#
_cell.length_a   1.000
_cell.length_b   1.000
_cell.length_c   1.000
_cell.angle_alpha   90.00
_cell.angle_beta   90.00
_cell.angle_gamma   90.00
#
_symmetry.space_group_name_H-M   'P 1'
#
loop_
_entity.id
_entity.type
_entity.pdbx_description
1 polymer ?
#
loop_
_entity_poly.entity_id
_entity_poly.type
_entity_poly.pdbx_seq_one_letter_code
_entity_poly.pdbx_strand_id
1 'polypeptide(L)'
;GRNTVLADALTRRIPLVTDKPTIIFGADVTHPHPGEDSSPSIAAVVASQDWPEVTKYAGLVSAQTHRQELIEDLYNVTHDPQRGTIHGGMVRELLISFKRTTGEKPERIIFYRDGVSEGQFYQVLLHELDAIRKACASLEANYQPLVTFVVVQKRHHTRLFAHNHNDQSTVDKSGNILPGTVIDSKICHPTEFDFFLCSHAGIKGTSRPAHYHVLWDENNFTADGLQTLTNNLCYT
;
A
#
# COMPACT_ATOMS: atom_id res chain seq x y z
N GLY A 1 -6.56 20.97 6.58
CA GLY A 1 -5.23 21.50 6.96
C GLY A 1 -4.17 20.42 6.74
N ARG A 2 -2.97 20.60 7.30
CA ARG A 2 -1.91 19.59 7.42
C ARG A 2 -1.44 19.61 8.87
N ASN A 3 -1.27 18.45 9.50
CA ASN A 3 -0.81 18.38 10.89
C ASN A 3 0.72 18.40 10.93
N THR A 4 1.33 17.49 10.19
CA THR A 4 2.78 17.30 10.06
C THR A 4 3.13 16.92 8.62
N VAL A 5 4.42 17.00 8.27
CA VAL A 5 4.95 16.62 6.96
C VAL A 5 6.38 16.11 7.13
N LEU A 6 6.79 15.15 6.31
CA LEU A 6 8.18 14.69 6.29
C LEU A 6 9.09 15.83 5.81
N ALA A 7 10.20 16.07 6.52
CA ALA A 7 11.15 17.12 6.13
C ALA A 7 11.74 16.87 4.73
N ASP A 8 11.91 15.61 4.35
CA ASP A 8 12.41 15.23 3.02
C ASP A 8 11.38 15.43 1.91
N ALA A 9 10.08 15.41 2.23
CA ALA A 9 9.05 15.80 1.26
C ALA A 9 9.16 17.30 0.90
N LEU A 10 9.37 18.16 1.90
CA LEU A 10 9.51 19.61 1.70
C LEU A 10 10.74 19.96 0.86
N THR A 11 11.81 19.18 0.98
CA THR A 11 13.07 19.38 0.26
C THR A 11 13.18 18.53 -1.01
N ARG A 12 12.12 17.79 -1.38
CA ARG A 12 12.08 16.85 -2.53
C ARG A 12 13.21 15.82 -2.54
N ARG A 13 13.45 15.21 -1.38
CA ARG A 13 14.49 14.21 -1.15
C ARG A 13 13.96 12.81 -0.85
N ILE A 14 12.66 12.56 -1.07
CA ILE A 14 12.11 11.20 -1.01
C ILE A 14 12.30 10.54 -2.39
N PRO A 15 13.22 9.56 -2.52
CA PRO A 15 13.52 8.94 -3.81
C PRO A 15 12.28 8.26 -4.39
N LEU A 16 12.13 8.32 -5.72
CA LEU A 16 11.03 7.72 -6.49
C LEU A 16 9.61 8.19 -6.10
N VAL A 17 9.50 9.22 -5.26
CA VAL A 17 8.23 9.84 -4.87
C VAL A 17 8.19 11.32 -5.22
N THR A 18 9.24 12.07 -4.88
CA THR A 18 9.24 13.55 -4.99
C THR A 18 9.87 14.08 -6.27
N ASP A 19 10.58 13.24 -7.02
CA ASP A 19 11.27 13.59 -8.27
C ASP A 19 10.31 13.69 -9.47
N LYS A 20 9.19 12.95 -9.43
CA LYS A 20 8.11 13.00 -10.43
C LYS A 20 6.76 12.81 -9.77
N PRO A 21 5.65 13.29 -10.38
CA PRO A 21 4.29 13.06 -9.87
C PRO A 21 4.06 11.58 -9.53
N THR A 22 3.92 11.30 -8.24
CA THR A 22 3.78 9.94 -7.72
C THR A 22 2.56 9.91 -6.81
N ILE A 23 1.70 8.92 -7.03
CA ILE A 23 0.54 8.65 -6.18
C ILE A 23 0.78 7.37 -5.38
N ILE A 24 0.50 7.44 -4.08
CA ILE A 24 0.62 6.31 -3.17
C ILE A 24 -0.79 5.86 -2.76
N PHE A 25 -1.09 4.60 -3.04
CA PHE A 25 -2.34 3.94 -2.70
C PHE A 25 -2.18 3.04 -1.47
N GLY A 26 -3.24 2.95 -0.68
CA GLY A 26 -3.45 1.91 0.33
C GLY A 26 -4.77 1.21 0.07
N ALA A 27 -4.80 -0.12 0.13
CA ALA A 27 -6.00 -0.91 -0.10
C ALA A 27 -6.15 -2.04 0.91
N ASP A 28 -7.37 -2.28 1.37
CA ASP A 28 -7.71 -3.33 2.34
C ASP A 28 -9.11 -3.89 2.08
N VAL A 29 -9.33 -5.13 2.48
CA VAL A 29 -10.64 -5.77 2.49
C VAL A 29 -10.95 -6.28 3.90
N THR A 30 -12.08 -5.85 4.44
CA THR A 30 -12.60 -6.35 5.71
C THR A 30 -13.76 -7.31 5.46
N HIS A 31 -13.68 -8.50 6.05
CA HIS A 31 -14.74 -9.51 6.00
C HIS A 31 -15.64 -9.47 7.24
N PRO A 32 -16.89 -9.94 7.12
CA PRO A 32 -17.76 -10.19 8.26
C PRO A 32 -17.16 -11.15 9.29
N HIS A 33 -17.72 -11.12 10.50
CA HIS A 33 -17.27 -12.01 11.58
C HIS A 33 -17.49 -13.49 11.23
N PRO A 34 -16.67 -14.42 11.78
CA PRO A 34 -16.92 -15.85 11.65
C PRO A 34 -18.34 -16.22 12.12
N GLY A 35 -19.06 -17.00 11.31
CA GLY A 35 -20.45 -17.40 11.57
C GLY A 35 -21.53 -16.48 10.98
N GLU A 36 -21.14 -15.38 10.35
CA GLU A 36 -22.02 -14.54 9.55
C GLU A 36 -21.86 -14.89 8.07
N ASP A 37 -22.93 -15.35 7.42
CA ASP A 37 -22.85 -16.01 6.10
C ASP A 37 -23.39 -15.15 4.94
N SER A 38 -23.97 -13.98 5.22
CA SER A 38 -24.67 -13.16 4.22
C SER A 38 -24.11 -11.75 4.07
N SER A 39 -23.41 -11.22 5.08
CA SER A 39 -22.90 -9.85 5.01
C SER A 39 -21.80 -9.70 3.95
N PRO A 40 -21.76 -8.57 3.24
CA PRO A 40 -20.76 -8.34 2.22
C PRO A 40 -19.36 -8.17 2.84
N SER A 41 -18.33 -8.41 2.05
CA SER A 41 -17.01 -7.86 2.39
C SER A 41 -16.97 -6.39 1.99
N ILE A 42 -16.19 -5.57 2.69
CA ILE A 42 -16.03 -4.15 2.38
C ILE A 42 -14.59 -3.92 1.94
N ALA A 43 -14.41 -3.46 0.70
CA ALA A 43 -13.14 -2.97 0.21
C ALA A 43 -13.01 -1.47 0.47
N ALA A 44 -11.80 -1.04 0.84
CA ALA A 44 -11.45 0.36 0.99
C ALA A 44 -10.16 0.64 0.23
N VAL A 45 -10.15 1.73 -0.54
CA VAL A 45 -8.97 2.19 -1.27
C VAL A 45 -8.77 3.66 -0.99
N VAL A 46 -7.57 4.01 -0.55
CA VAL A 46 -7.14 5.40 -0.31
C VAL A 46 -5.99 5.75 -1.23
N ALA A 47 -5.85 7.03 -1.56
CA ALA A 47 -4.71 7.53 -2.32
C ALA A 47 -4.29 8.94 -1.88
N SER A 48 -2.99 9.19 -1.86
CA SER A 48 -2.40 10.51 -1.61
C SER A 48 -2.93 11.55 -2.61
N GLN A 49 -3.13 12.81 -2.22
CA GLN A 49 -3.79 13.84 -3.03
C GLN A 49 -3.01 15.16 -3.14
N ASP A 50 -1.86 15.26 -2.48
CA ASP A 50 -1.07 16.50 -2.33
C ASP A 50 0.42 16.27 -2.62
N TRP A 51 0.71 15.61 -3.74
CA TRP A 51 2.08 15.51 -4.23
C TRP A 51 2.71 16.92 -4.34
N PRO A 52 3.97 17.11 -3.90
CA PRO A 52 4.95 16.09 -3.50
C PRO A 52 4.94 15.70 -2.02
N GLU A 53 4.01 16.22 -1.21
CA GLU A 53 4.10 16.12 0.25
C GLU A 53 3.53 14.83 0.84
N VAL A 54 2.53 14.24 0.17
CA VAL A 54 1.92 12.95 0.55
C VAL A 54 1.37 12.95 1.98
N THR A 55 0.66 14.01 2.37
CA THR A 55 0.06 14.17 3.71
C THR A 55 -1.46 14.10 3.72
N LYS A 56 -2.10 14.22 2.57
CA LYS A 56 -3.57 14.17 2.43
C LYS A 56 -3.96 12.98 1.60
N TYR A 57 -4.93 12.22 2.08
CA TYR A 57 -5.48 11.07 1.37
C TYR A 57 -6.98 11.27 1.13
N ALA A 58 -7.44 10.87 -0.05
CA ALA A 58 -8.86 10.64 -0.33
C ALA A 58 -9.12 9.13 -0.27
N GLY A 59 -10.31 8.74 0.18
CA GLY A 59 -10.70 7.34 0.32
C GLY A 59 -12.03 7.07 -0.35
N LEU A 60 -12.13 5.88 -0.94
CA LEU A 60 -13.35 5.31 -1.48
C LEU A 60 -13.56 3.93 -0.86
N VAL A 61 -14.82 3.53 -0.75
CA VAL A 61 -15.23 2.23 -0.20
C VAL A 61 -16.25 1.60 -1.13
N SER A 62 -16.22 0.27 -1.22
CA SER A 62 -17.14 -0.50 -2.03
C SER A 62 -17.52 -1.78 -1.32
N ALA A 63 -18.81 -2.13 -1.36
CA ALA A 63 -19.28 -3.41 -0.87
C ALA A 63 -19.11 -4.46 -1.97
N GLN A 64 -18.59 -5.62 -1.62
CA GLN A 64 -18.35 -6.72 -2.55
C GLN A 64 -18.84 -8.05 -1.97
N THR A 65 -18.79 -9.09 -2.80
CA THR A 65 -19.32 -10.41 -2.47
C THR A 65 -18.80 -10.95 -1.11
N HIS A 66 -19.62 -11.75 -0.42
CA HIS A 66 -19.28 -12.35 0.86
C HIS A 66 -17.94 -13.11 0.78
N ARG A 67 -17.00 -12.79 1.70
CA ARG A 67 -15.64 -13.35 1.76
C ARG A 67 -14.82 -13.25 0.46
N GLN A 68 -15.16 -12.31 -0.41
CA GLN A 68 -14.36 -11.98 -1.58
C GLN A 68 -13.14 -11.17 -1.13
N GLU A 69 -11.93 -11.69 -1.32
CA GLU A 69 -10.68 -10.97 -1.02
C GLU A 69 -10.26 -10.06 -2.17
N LEU A 70 -10.47 -10.44 -3.44
CA LEU A 70 -10.11 -9.58 -4.57
C LEU A 70 -10.98 -8.33 -4.58
N ILE A 71 -10.37 -7.16 -4.72
CA ILE A 71 -11.14 -5.92 -4.80
C ILE A 71 -11.77 -5.80 -6.19
N GLU A 72 -13.07 -6.07 -6.27
CA GLU A 72 -13.83 -6.11 -7.55
C GLU A 72 -13.92 -4.71 -8.17
N ASP A 73 -14.09 -3.69 -7.33
CA ASP A 73 -14.38 -2.32 -7.75
C ASP A 73 -13.13 -1.43 -7.85
N LEU A 74 -11.93 -2.01 -8.03
CA LEU A 74 -10.74 -1.21 -8.36
C LEU A 74 -10.91 -0.49 -9.70
N TYR A 75 -11.51 -1.19 -10.66
CA TYR A 75 -11.89 -0.67 -11.96
C TYR A 75 -13.12 -1.42 -12.46
N ASN A 76 -14.12 -0.69 -12.93
CA ASN A 76 -15.33 -1.27 -13.49
C ASN A 76 -15.72 -0.59 -14.81
N VAL A 77 -16.56 -1.27 -15.57
CA VAL A 77 -17.18 -0.73 -16.78
C VAL A 77 -18.66 -1.05 -16.72
N THR A 78 -19.48 -0.02 -16.86
CA THR A 78 -20.94 -0.15 -16.95
C THR A 78 -21.40 0.37 -18.30
N HIS A 79 -22.49 -0.20 -18.84
CA HIS A 79 -23.08 0.25 -20.09
C HIS A 79 -24.39 0.97 -19.79
N ASP A 80 -24.41 2.26 -20.10
CA ASP A 80 -25.61 3.08 -19.99
C ASP A 80 -26.26 3.21 -21.39
N PRO A 81 -27.56 2.95 -21.55
CA PRO A 81 -28.24 3.02 -22.84
C PRO A 81 -28.15 4.38 -23.54
N GLN A 82 -27.95 5.47 -22.80
CA GLN A 82 -27.90 6.84 -23.33
C GLN A 82 -26.46 7.38 -23.41
N ARG A 83 -25.61 7.04 -22.45
CA ARG A 83 -24.23 7.56 -22.33
C ARG A 83 -23.17 6.63 -22.90
N GLY A 84 -23.55 5.41 -23.29
CA GLY A 84 -22.62 4.41 -23.80
C GLY A 84 -21.80 3.77 -22.69
N THR A 85 -20.54 3.44 -22.99
CA THR A 85 -19.62 2.81 -22.03
C THR A 85 -19.15 3.83 -20.99
N ILE A 86 -19.44 3.56 -19.72
CA ILE A 86 -19.00 4.36 -18.57
C ILE A 86 -17.90 3.60 -17.84
N HIS A 87 -16.75 4.24 -17.71
CA HIS A 87 -15.60 3.74 -16.96
C HIS A 87 -15.64 4.26 -15.53
N GLY A 88 -15.49 3.38 -14.55
CA GLY A 88 -15.51 3.71 -13.13
C GLY A 88 -14.49 2.91 -12.32
N GLY A 89 -14.73 2.85 -11.01
CA GLY A 89 -13.91 2.14 -10.04
C GLY A 89 -12.96 3.04 -9.26
N MET A 90 -12.57 2.55 -8.09
CA MET A 90 -11.91 3.36 -7.06
C MET A 90 -10.56 3.94 -7.52
N VAL A 91 -9.76 3.16 -8.25
CA VAL A 91 -8.44 3.63 -8.74
C VAL A 91 -8.63 4.78 -9.72
N ARG A 92 -9.58 4.65 -10.66
CA ARG A 92 -9.86 5.67 -11.67
C ARG A 92 -10.29 6.98 -11.02
N GLU A 93 -11.24 6.93 -10.10
CA GLU A 93 -11.76 8.13 -9.42
C GLU A 93 -10.68 8.83 -8.58
N LEU A 94 -9.82 8.06 -7.91
CA LEU A 94 -8.70 8.61 -7.14
C LEU A 94 -7.62 9.22 -8.03
N LEU A 95 -7.36 8.68 -9.22
CA LEU A 95 -6.47 9.28 -10.23
C LEU A 95 -7.02 10.62 -10.77
N ILE A 96 -8.33 10.68 -11.05
CA ILE A 96 -9.00 11.93 -11.46
C ILE A 96 -8.91 12.96 -10.33
N SER A 97 -9.17 12.54 -9.09
CA SER A 97 -9.06 13.42 -7.92
C SER A 97 -7.64 13.96 -7.76
N PHE A 98 -6.62 13.11 -7.88
CA PHE A 98 -5.22 13.52 -7.82
C PHE A 98 -4.88 14.58 -8.88
N LYS A 99 -5.31 14.39 -10.14
CA LYS A 99 -5.07 15.38 -11.20
C LYS A 99 -5.75 16.71 -10.90
N ARG A 100 -6.97 16.66 -10.36
CA ARG A 100 -7.73 17.86 -9.99
C ARG A 100 -7.08 18.61 -8.83
N THR A 101 -6.50 17.92 -7.85
CA THR A 101 -5.92 18.56 -6.66
C THR A 101 -4.48 19.02 -6.86
N THR A 102 -3.67 18.25 -7.59
CA THR A 102 -2.23 18.54 -7.80
C THR A 102 -1.95 19.28 -9.09
N GLY A 103 -2.87 19.22 -10.06
CA GLY A 103 -2.63 19.69 -11.42
C GLY A 103 -1.77 18.72 -12.25
N GLU A 104 -1.33 17.59 -11.70
CA GLU A 104 -0.43 16.63 -12.35
C GLU A 104 -1.05 15.25 -12.54
N LYS A 105 -0.63 14.52 -13.58
CA LYS A 105 -0.98 13.09 -13.73
C LYS A 105 0.13 12.27 -13.09
N PRO A 106 -0.17 11.25 -12.26
CA PRO A 106 0.88 10.40 -11.73
C PRO A 106 1.69 9.73 -12.84
N GLU A 107 3.01 9.84 -12.80
CA GLU A 107 3.91 9.04 -13.62
C GLU A 107 4.27 7.72 -12.93
N ARG A 108 4.08 7.65 -11.60
CA ARG A 108 4.31 6.45 -10.78
C ARG A 108 3.14 6.18 -9.84
N ILE A 109 2.86 4.90 -9.65
CA ILE A 109 1.90 4.37 -8.69
C ILE A 109 2.66 3.44 -7.73
N ILE A 110 2.51 3.70 -6.44
CA ILE A 110 2.97 2.79 -5.38
C ILE A 110 1.73 2.28 -4.67
N PHE A 111 1.50 0.97 -4.67
CA PHE A 111 0.25 0.38 -4.20
C PHE A 111 0.53 -0.57 -3.03
N TYR A 112 0.11 -0.19 -1.82
CA TYR A 112 0.18 -1.03 -0.64
C TYR A 112 -1.14 -1.78 -0.43
N ARG A 113 -1.11 -3.10 -0.48
CA ARG A 113 -2.26 -3.99 -0.32
C ARG A 113 -2.18 -4.77 0.99
N ASP A 114 -3.04 -4.47 1.95
CA ASP A 114 -3.11 -5.16 3.26
C ASP A 114 -3.93 -6.45 3.18
N GLY A 115 -3.76 -7.38 4.13
CA GLY A 115 -4.74 -8.46 4.37
C GLY A 115 -4.65 -9.71 3.49
N VAL A 116 -3.74 -9.74 2.51
CA VAL A 116 -3.65 -10.86 1.55
C VAL A 116 -2.72 -11.96 2.07
N SER A 117 -3.17 -13.22 2.00
CA SER A 117 -2.35 -14.39 2.32
C SER A 117 -1.42 -14.81 1.16
N GLU A 118 -0.29 -15.46 1.46
CA GLU A 118 0.71 -15.85 0.45
C GLU A 118 0.10 -16.70 -0.67
N GLY A 119 -0.80 -17.62 -0.33
CA GLY A 119 -1.50 -18.48 -1.30
C GLY A 119 -2.39 -17.72 -2.30
N GLN A 120 -2.66 -16.43 -2.07
CA GLN A 120 -3.49 -15.57 -2.91
C GLN A 120 -2.70 -14.52 -3.68
N PHE A 121 -1.39 -14.37 -3.44
CA PHE A 121 -0.57 -13.30 -4.04
C PHE A 121 -0.69 -13.23 -5.55
N TYR A 122 -0.54 -14.35 -6.24
CA TYR A 122 -0.58 -14.37 -7.70
C TYR A 122 -1.94 -13.93 -8.25
N GLN A 123 -3.03 -14.41 -7.65
CA GLN A 123 -4.38 -14.07 -8.09
C GLN A 123 -4.71 -12.61 -7.82
N VAL A 124 -4.34 -12.10 -6.63
CA VAL A 124 -4.48 -10.68 -6.27
C VAL A 124 -3.67 -9.82 -7.22
N LEU A 125 -2.40 -10.14 -7.43
CA LEU A 125 -1.53 -9.36 -8.31
C LEU A 125 -2.12 -9.29 -9.72
N LEU A 126 -2.46 -10.42 -10.33
CA LEU A 126 -2.99 -10.43 -11.69
C LEU A 126 -4.27 -9.62 -11.83
N HIS A 127 -5.22 -9.79 -10.91
CA HIS A 127 -6.51 -9.13 -10.97
C HIS A 127 -6.39 -7.62 -10.68
N GLU A 128 -5.71 -7.26 -9.59
CA GLU A 128 -5.66 -5.88 -9.10
C GLU A 128 -4.68 -5.03 -9.94
N LEU A 129 -3.56 -5.59 -10.41
CA LEU A 129 -2.67 -4.88 -11.33
C LEU A 129 -3.35 -4.63 -12.68
N ASP A 130 -4.06 -5.61 -13.23
CA ASP A 130 -4.84 -5.43 -14.46
C ASP A 130 -5.92 -4.36 -14.29
N ALA A 131 -6.62 -4.32 -13.16
CA ALA A 131 -7.58 -3.26 -12.84
C ALA A 131 -6.91 -1.87 -12.81
N ILE A 132 -5.74 -1.73 -12.17
CA ILE A 132 -4.95 -0.49 -12.16
C ILE A 132 -4.58 -0.07 -13.59
N ARG A 133 -4.14 -1.01 -14.44
CA ARG A 133 -3.79 -0.76 -15.84
C ARG A 133 -4.98 -0.28 -16.66
N LYS A 134 -6.12 -0.95 -16.52
CA LYS A 134 -7.36 -0.59 -17.20
C LYS A 134 -7.87 0.77 -16.75
N ALA A 135 -7.79 1.10 -15.46
CA ALA A 135 -8.11 2.42 -14.95
C ALA A 135 -7.27 3.51 -15.61
N CYS A 136 -5.95 3.31 -15.72
CA CYS A 136 -5.05 4.24 -16.42
C CYS A 136 -5.41 4.36 -17.92
N ALA A 137 -5.53 3.24 -18.63
CA ALA A 137 -5.87 3.24 -20.05
C ALA A 137 -7.25 3.89 -20.35
N SER A 138 -8.19 3.83 -19.42
CA SER A 138 -9.51 4.48 -19.54
C SER A 138 -9.48 6.01 -19.39
N LEU A 139 -8.40 6.57 -18.82
CA LEU A 139 -8.25 8.01 -18.63
C LEU A 139 -7.67 8.68 -19.87
N GLU A 140 -6.68 8.07 -20.49
CA GLU A 140 -5.99 8.60 -21.66
C GLU A 140 -5.32 7.46 -22.44
N ALA A 141 -5.36 7.55 -23.77
CA ALA A 141 -4.68 6.60 -24.64
C ALA A 141 -3.17 6.59 -24.33
N ASN A 142 -2.60 5.38 -24.18
CA ASN A 142 -1.19 5.15 -23.85
C ASN A 142 -0.74 5.65 -22.46
N TYR A 143 -1.65 6.05 -21.58
CA TYR A 143 -1.29 6.38 -20.20
C TYR A 143 -0.96 5.11 -19.40
N GLN A 144 0.32 4.88 -19.18
CA GLN A 144 0.88 3.69 -18.52
C GLN A 144 1.93 4.10 -17.48
N PRO A 145 1.52 4.64 -16.31
CA PRO A 145 2.47 4.97 -15.24
C PRO A 145 3.14 3.70 -14.70
N LEU A 146 4.36 3.83 -14.19
CA LEU A 146 5.10 2.70 -13.62
C LEU A 146 4.47 2.29 -12.27
N VAL A 147 4.30 0.99 -12.04
CA VAL A 147 3.65 0.46 -10.83
C VAL A 147 4.63 -0.31 -9.96
N THR A 148 4.61 -0.03 -8.66
CA THR A 148 5.16 -0.91 -7.61
C THR A 148 4.01 -1.41 -6.75
N PHE A 149 3.85 -2.73 -6.64
CA PHE A 149 2.78 -3.40 -5.91
C PHE A 149 3.38 -4.14 -4.72
N VAL A 150 3.01 -3.73 -3.52
CA VAL A 150 3.54 -4.25 -2.25
C VAL A 150 2.39 -4.80 -1.42
N VAL A 151 2.43 -6.09 -1.10
CA VAL A 151 1.52 -6.68 -0.11
C VAL A 151 2.07 -6.46 1.29
N VAL A 152 1.19 -6.11 2.23
CA VAL A 152 1.49 -5.89 3.64
C VAL A 152 0.75 -6.94 4.47
N GLN A 153 1.48 -7.70 5.26
CA GLN A 153 0.93 -8.66 6.20
C GLN A 153 1.29 -8.26 7.63
N LYS A 154 0.31 -7.75 8.38
CA LYS A 154 0.49 -7.35 9.78
C LYS A 154 0.16 -8.47 10.78
N ARG A 155 -0.51 -9.52 10.31
CA ARG A 155 -1.02 -10.63 11.12
C ARG A 155 -0.37 -11.94 10.69
N HIS A 156 0.79 -12.23 11.24
CA HIS A 156 1.53 -13.49 11.04
C HIS A 156 2.14 -14.02 12.35
N HIS A 157 2.84 -15.15 12.25
CA HIS A 157 3.42 -15.86 13.40
C HIS A 157 4.86 -15.44 13.73
N THR A 158 5.58 -14.79 12.82
CA THR A 158 6.96 -14.31 13.06
C THR A 158 7.02 -13.27 14.18
N ARG A 159 7.95 -13.44 15.11
CA ARG A 159 8.29 -12.49 16.18
C ARG A 159 9.79 -12.28 16.17
N LEU A 160 10.21 -11.03 16.38
CA LEU A 160 11.61 -10.64 16.42
C LEU A 160 11.96 -10.19 17.83
N PHE A 161 13.13 -10.61 18.31
CA PHE A 161 13.63 -10.29 19.64
C PHE A 161 15.07 -9.78 19.51
N ALA A 162 15.44 -8.81 20.34
CA ALA A 162 16.82 -8.37 20.41
C ALA A 162 17.71 -9.50 20.95
N HIS A 163 18.92 -9.63 20.39
CA HIS A 163 19.85 -10.65 20.86
C HIS A 163 20.27 -10.41 22.32
N ASN A 164 20.38 -9.14 22.73
CA ASN A 164 20.76 -8.73 24.07
C ASN A 164 19.72 -7.78 24.68
N HIS A 165 18.80 -8.31 25.49
CA HIS A 165 17.79 -7.51 26.17
C HIS A 165 18.33 -6.51 27.22
N ASN A 166 19.60 -6.65 27.62
CA ASN A 166 20.23 -5.71 28.55
C ASN A 166 20.84 -4.50 27.84
N ASP A 167 20.99 -4.55 26.51
CA ASP A 167 21.51 -3.44 25.71
C ASP A 167 20.38 -2.51 25.28
N GLN A 168 20.25 -1.39 26.01
CA GLN A 168 19.24 -0.35 25.77
C GLN A 168 19.38 0.33 24.40
N SER A 169 20.47 0.11 23.65
CA SER A 169 20.59 0.56 22.27
C SER A 169 19.91 -0.36 21.25
N THR A 170 19.40 -1.53 21.69
CA THR A 170 18.78 -2.54 20.82
C THR A 170 17.33 -2.85 21.18
N VAL A 171 16.86 -2.35 22.32
CA VAL A 171 15.49 -2.55 22.81
C VAL A 171 14.80 -1.24 23.15
N ASP A 172 13.49 -1.20 22.96
CA ASP A 172 12.66 -0.12 23.45
C ASP A 172 12.34 -0.28 24.95
N LYS A 173 11.58 0.67 25.51
CA LYS A 173 11.20 0.70 26.93
C LYS A 173 10.40 -0.53 27.38
N SER A 174 9.79 -1.27 26.47
CA SER A 174 9.02 -2.49 26.75
C SER A 174 9.84 -3.77 26.59
N GLY A 175 11.09 -3.67 26.13
CA GLY A 175 11.96 -4.80 25.82
C GLY A 175 11.75 -5.38 24.42
N ASN A 176 10.96 -4.73 23.56
CA ASN A 176 10.82 -5.08 22.14
C ASN A 176 11.98 -4.53 21.32
N ILE A 177 12.14 -5.03 20.10
CA ILE A 177 13.06 -4.43 19.11
C ILE A 177 12.69 -2.96 18.82
N LEU A 178 13.68 -2.15 18.47
CA LEU A 178 13.48 -0.73 18.21
C LEU A 178 12.59 -0.47 16.97
N PRO A 179 11.78 0.61 16.98
CA PRO A 179 11.11 1.09 15.78
C PRO A 179 12.12 1.38 14.66
N GLY A 180 11.79 1.02 13.43
CA GLY A 180 12.68 1.09 12.28
C GLY A 180 13.58 -0.15 12.09
N THR A 181 13.48 -1.17 12.96
CA THR A 181 14.18 -2.44 12.75
C THR A 181 13.66 -3.11 11.48
N VAL A 182 14.57 -3.40 10.55
CA VAL A 182 14.30 -4.11 9.29
C VAL A 182 15.04 -5.44 9.28
N ILE A 183 14.38 -6.49 8.77
CA ILE A 183 15.00 -7.78 8.45
C ILE A 183 14.62 -8.15 7.02
N ASP A 184 15.60 -8.28 6.14
CA ASP A 184 15.45 -8.63 4.72
C ASP A 184 16.33 -9.83 4.32
N SER A 185 16.85 -10.56 5.31
CA SER A 185 17.76 -11.68 5.09
C SER A 185 17.51 -12.83 6.08
N LYS A 186 18.02 -14.02 5.71
CA LYS A 186 17.95 -15.31 6.45
C LYS A 186 16.55 -15.90 6.64
N ILE A 187 15.60 -15.11 7.13
CA ILE A 187 14.21 -15.53 7.41
C ILE A 187 13.22 -15.07 6.34
N CYS A 188 13.68 -14.26 5.40
CA CYS A 188 12.95 -13.79 4.22
C CYS A 188 12.97 -14.84 3.10
N HIS A 189 12.16 -14.62 2.07
CA HIS A 189 12.07 -15.52 0.92
C HIS A 189 13.44 -15.65 0.22
N PRO A 190 13.86 -16.85 -0.20
CA PRO A 190 15.21 -17.05 -0.74
C PRO A 190 15.47 -16.35 -2.08
N THR A 191 14.41 -15.97 -2.81
CA THR A 191 14.52 -15.41 -4.17
C THR A 191 13.60 -14.23 -4.45
N GLU A 192 12.64 -13.94 -3.58
CA GLU A 192 11.68 -12.85 -3.81
C GLU A 192 12.13 -11.63 -3.01
N PHE A 193 11.58 -10.47 -3.36
CA PHE A 193 11.83 -9.25 -2.61
C PHE A 193 10.77 -9.13 -1.51
N ASP A 194 11.13 -9.56 -0.31
CA ASP A 194 10.36 -9.36 0.91
C ASP A 194 11.22 -8.84 2.06
N PHE A 195 10.58 -8.20 3.05
CA PHE A 195 11.24 -7.74 4.26
C PHE A 195 10.26 -7.57 5.41
N PHE A 196 10.73 -7.78 6.63
CA PHE A 196 10.03 -7.38 7.85
C PHE A 196 10.44 -5.97 8.25
N LEU A 197 9.48 -5.16 8.68
CA LEU A 197 9.72 -3.86 9.27
C LEU A 197 8.88 -3.69 10.55
N CYS A 198 9.56 -3.40 11.65
CA CYS A 198 8.93 -3.00 12.91
C CYS A 198 8.92 -1.47 13.00
N SER A 199 7.91 -0.81 12.45
CA SER A 199 7.84 0.66 12.39
C SER A 199 7.31 1.34 13.66
N HIS A 200 6.90 0.58 14.68
CA HIS A 200 6.26 1.10 15.89
C HIS A 200 6.96 0.64 17.17
N ALA A 201 6.80 1.43 18.24
CA ALA A 201 7.27 1.05 19.57
C ALA A 201 6.29 0.05 20.20
N GLY A 202 6.82 -0.98 20.85
CA GLY A 202 6.05 -1.89 21.67
C GLY A 202 5.58 -1.17 22.91
N ILE A 203 4.26 -1.02 23.07
CA ILE A 203 3.69 -0.47 24.32
C ILE A 203 3.44 -1.60 25.32
N LYS A 204 2.95 -2.74 24.82
CA LYS A 204 2.60 -3.90 25.64
C LYS A 204 2.69 -5.18 24.82
N GLY A 205 3.15 -6.25 25.46
CA GLY A 205 3.33 -7.55 24.81
C GLY A 205 4.50 -7.53 23.82
N THR A 206 4.49 -8.47 22.89
CA THR A 206 5.52 -8.56 21.84
C THR A 206 5.04 -7.89 20.56
N SER A 207 5.84 -6.97 20.04
CA SER A 207 5.59 -6.31 18.76
C SER A 207 5.46 -7.33 17.63
N ARG A 208 4.59 -7.00 16.66
CA ARG A 208 4.45 -7.76 15.42
C ARG A 208 4.99 -6.87 14.29
N PRO A 209 6.24 -7.08 13.87
CA PRO A 209 6.77 -6.42 12.66
C PRO A 209 5.82 -6.73 11.51
N ALA A 210 5.55 -5.78 10.62
CA ALA A 210 4.79 -6.09 9.41
C ALA A 210 5.74 -6.73 8.38
N HIS A 211 5.22 -7.70 7.63
CA HIS A 211 5.94 -8.37 6.54
C HIS A 211 5.47 -7.78 5.21
N TYR A 212 6.41 -7.28 4.42
CA TYR A 212 6.16 -6.62 3.14
C TYR A 212 6.69 -7.51 2.02
N HIS A 213 5.86 -7.80 1.03
CA HIS A 213 6.23 -8.56 -0.16
C HIS A 213 6.04 -7.70 -1.40
N VAL A 214 7.11 -7.49 -2.16
CA VAL A 214 7.05 -6.76 -3.43
C VAL A 214 6.67 -7.75 -4.52
N LEU A 215 5.41 -7.72 -4.93
CA LEU A 215 4.89 -8.65 -5.95
C LEU A 215 5.15 -8.17 -7.38
N TRP A 216 5.30 -6.87 -7.56
CA TRP A 216 5.59 -6.25 -8.85
C TRP A 216 6.31 -4.93 -8.65
N ASP A 217 7.36 -4.66 -9.45
CA ASP A 217 8.06 -3.39 -9.37
C ASP A 217 8.67 -2.97 -10.71
N GLU A 218 8.05 -2.00 -11.35
CA GLU A 218 8.57 -1.36 -12.57
C GLU A 218 9.38 -0.09 -12.26
N ASN A 219 9.27 0.43 -11.05
CA ASN A 219 10.03 1.60 -10.63
C ASN A 219 11.48 1.24 -10.28
N ASN A 220 11.79 -0.05 -10.17
CA ASN A 220 13.11 -0.61 -9.84
C ASN A 220 13.66 -0.01 -8.54
N PHE A 221 12.85 -0.08 -7.48
CA PHE A 221 13.28 0.27 -6.13
C PHE A 221 14.46 -0.60 -5.70
N THR A 222 15.42 0.04 -5.04
CA THR A 222 16.39 -0.69 -4.20
C THR A 222 15.72 -1.13 -2.90
N ALA A 223 16.27 -2.16 -2.26
CA ALA A 223 15.87 -2.59 -0.92
C ALA A 223 15.84 -1.41 0.07
N ASP A 224 16.97 -0.71 0.22
CA ASP A 224 17.10 0.47 1.09
C ASP A 224 16.06 1.56 0.75
N GLY A 225 15.81 1.80 -0.54
CA GLY A 225 14.89 2.83 -1.00
C GLY A 225 13.46 2.53 -0.60
N LEU A 226 12.99 1.30 -0.84
CA LEU A 226 11.61 0.92 -0.51
C LEU A 226 11.42 0.74 0.99
N GLN A 227 12.39 0.17 1.70
CA GLN A 227 12.34 0.00 3.16
C GLN A 227 12.29 1.36 3.86
N THR A 228 13.13 2.31 3.44
CA THR A 228 13.14 3.68 3.95
C THR A 228 11.82 4.39 3.66
N LEU A 229 11.31 4.29 2.44
CA LEU A 229 10.01 4.87 2.09
C LEU A 229 8.88 4.29 2.95
N THR A 230 8.81 2.96 3.04
CA THR A 230 7.80 2.24 3.83
C THR A 230 7.82 2.68 5.30
N ASN A 231 9.02 2.79 5.88
CA ASN A 231 9.17 3.27 7.25
C ASN A 231 8.72 4.74 7.37
N ASN A 232 9.13 5.62 6.47
CA ASN A 232 8.77 7.04 6.50
C ASN A 232 7.25 7.26 6.42
N LEU A 233 6.54 6.47 5.60
CA LEU A 233 5.07 6.52 5.50
C LEU A 233 4.36 6.11 6.80
N CYS A 234 5.05 5.47 7.74
CA CYS A 234 4.48 5.17 9.07
C CYS A 234 4.49 6.39 10.01
N TYR A 235 5.02 7.55 9.57
CA TYR A 235 5.12 8.79 10.35
C TYR A 235 4.42 9.99 9.70
N THR A 236 3.59 9.77 8.67
CA THR A 236 2.84 10.81 7.94
C THR A 236 1.45 11.05 8.48
#